data_AF-A0AAE8M4C0-F1
#
_entry.id   AF-A0AAE8M4C0-F1
#
_cell.length_a   1.000
_cell.length_b   1.000
_cell.length_c   1.000
_cell.angle_alpha   90.00
_cell.angle_beta   90.00
_cell.angle_gamma   90.00
#
_symmetry.space_group_name_H-M   'P 1'
#
loop_
_entity.id
_entity.type
_entity.pdbx_description
1 polymer ?
#
loop_
_entity_poly.entity_id
_entity_poly.type
_entity_poly.pdbx_seq_one_letter_code
_entity_poly.pdbx_strand_id
1 'polypeptide(L)'
;MSNYRLHITVTGEWVKRFNEQGYQLCFASGVKTGEKTNFNVIAATHAIANNITVQWSDNCSIAASQDSFEHGMILNASTDVTDIQAGQSYTLPENWTNGVVNQDSASPPGGFKFINKTNGAGAIVYRRVGGKPSPIYFSSYAPLPPGTEDLTPVSKVKVWFSRDVQPGTMISHFDSEAMEVDLSGRTQIELGYDGRWSQKVNVNLLRGLTKTPRIDGSLASSSISAEEDIANMLQVSQGPAVPLTPGPAPSHQIDLIIRTHGLKPGLKTVPMSLFTYEGLGHRVDTIAETLIDAGVASGDIGGVLQQPGSDWICRMLAAFRVGATYLPLLIRPLRILLSLETTGAAAIDISSIQQYILSSSQENSAQPQGITPINFTVVSTGVPKGTKIKHSNLVARNEGFSKQYDISTSKSFNMLQQSVFSFDFPINQTLIALYTDGYSCIVLPEHRDDPFEITRTMLRGNINYTSGMPSEYEMWF
;
A
#
# COMPACT_ATOMS: atom_id res chain seq x y z
N MET A 1 32.25 2.63 13.80
CA MET A 1 32.54 3.18 12.45
C MET A 1 32.17 2.12 11.45
N SER A 2 31.22 2.41 10.57
CA SER A 2 30.77 1.44 9.55
C SER A 2 31.68 1.53 8.33
N ASN A 3 32.11 0.38 7.83
CA ASN A 3 32.80 0.25 6.56
C ASN A 3 31.83 -0.35 5.56
N TYR A 4 31.70 0.30 4.41
CA TYR A 4 30.79 -0.11 3.34
C TYR A 4 31.57 -0.71 2.18
N ARG A 5 30.92 -1.61 1.46
CA ARG A 5 31.47 -2.28 0.31
C ARG A 5 30.45 -2.40 -0.81
N LEU A 6 30.85 -1.95 -1.99
CA LEU A 6 30.10 -2.13 -3.23
C LEU A 6 30.89 -3.07 -4.13
N HIS A 7 30.32 -4.24 -4.42
CA HIS A 7 30.90 -5.19 -5.37
C HIS A 7 30.17 -5.09 -6.70
N ILE A 8 30.90 -4.89 -7.79
CA ILE A 8 30.33 -4.69 -9.13
C ILE A 8 30.90 -5.75 -10.04
N THR A 9 30.04 -6.50 -10.70
CA THR A 9 30.43 -7.44 -11.75
C THR A 9 30.01 -6.91 -13.11
N VAL A 10 30.96 -6.76 -14.01
CA VAL A 10 30.73 -6.35 -15.41
C VAL A 10 30.97 -7.56 -16.31
N THR A 11 30.06 -7.85 -17.24
CA THR A 11 30.25 -8.98 -18.17
C THR A 11 31.43 -8.73 -19.11
N GLY A 12 32.12 -9.80 -19.51
CA GLY A 12 33.38 -9.69 -20.26
C GLY A 12 33.27 -8.93 -21.58
N GLU A 13 32.12 -9.00 -22.25
CA GLU A 13 31.82 -8.22 -23.47
C GLU A 13 31.89 -6.71 -23.19
N TRP A 14 31.24 -6.25 -22.13
CA TRP A 14 31.21 -4.84 -21.76
C TRP A 14 32.53 -4.36 -21.18
N VAL A 15 33.25 -5.20 -20.45
CA VAL A 15 34.63 -4.91 -20.02
C VAL A 15 35.50 -4.58 -21.22
N LYS A 16 35.47 -5.42 -22.27
CA LYS A 16 36.24 -5.19 -23.49
C LYS A 16 35.82 -3.89 -24.17
N ARG A 17 34.52 -3.73 -24.43
CA ARG A 17 33.96 -2.57 -25.13
C ARG A 17 34.29 -1.24 -24.45
N PHE A 18 34.12 -1.18 -23.13
CA PHE A 18 34.36 0.05 -22.40
C PHE A 18 35.83 0.42 -22.31
N ASN A 19 36.72 -0.56 -22.10
CA ASN A 19 38.16 -0.31 -22.08
C ASN A 19 38.67 0.14 -23.46
N GLU A 20 38.19 -0.43 -24.56
CA GLU A 20 38.52 0.01 -25.93
C GLU A 20 38.11 1.46 -26.20
N GLN A 21 37.07 1.95 -25.52
CA GLN A 21 36.52 3.29 -25.67
C GLN A 21 37.00 4.27 -24.58
N GLY A 22 37.91 3.85 -23.69
CA GLY A 22 38.48 4.70 -22.64
C GLY A 22 37.55 5.02 -21.48
N TYR A 23 36.46 4.26 -21.29
CA TYR A 23 35.56 4.45 -20.15
C TYR A 23 36.19 3.99 -18.84
N GLN A 24 35.81 4.65 -17.75
CA GLN A 24 36.11 4.28 -16.39
C GLN A 24 34.81 4.13 -15.59
N LEU A 25 34.84 3.28 -14.57
CA LEU A 25 33.76 3.22 -13.59
C LEU A 25 33.92 4.38 -12.60
N CYS A 26 32.91 5.24 -12.51
CA CYS A 26 32.83 6.34 -11.57
C CYS A 26 32.01 5.97 -10.34
N PHE A 27 32.39 6.52 -9.20
CA PHE A 27 31.69 6.38 -7.93
C PHE A 27 31.51 7.75 -7.29
N ALA A 28 30.28 8.07 -6.87
CA ALA A 28 29.95 9.25 -6.07
C ALA A 28 29.17 8.87 -4.83
N SER A 29 29.39 9.62 -3.74
CA SER A 29 28.69 9.48 -2.47
C SER A 29 27.76 10.65 -2.25
N GLY A 30 26.54 10.40 -1.77
CA GLY A 30 25.52 11.42 -1.62
C GLY A 30 25.73 12.34 -0.40
N VAL A 31 25.51 13.63 -0.59
CA VAL A 31 25.38 14.62 0.50
C VAL A 31 24.06 15.37 0.31
N LYS A 32 23.24 15.37 1.35
CA LYS A 32 21.96 16.08 1.39
C LYS A 32 22.17 17.53 1.84
N THR A 33 21.60 18.46 1.08
CA THR A 33 21.56 19.90 1.37
C THR A 33 20.13 20.40 1.19
N GLY A 34 19.51 20.91 2.24
CA GLY A 34 18.06 21.15 2.24
C GLY A 34 17.29 19.85 1.97
N GLU A 35 16.42 19.84 0.95
CA GLU A 35 15.63 18.64 0.57
C GLU A 35 16.31 17.75 -0.49
N LYS A 36 17.40 18.21 -1.12
CA LYS A 36 18.02 17.50 -2.26
C LYS A 36 19.23 16.68 -1.82
N THR A 37 19.38 15.48 -2.37
CA THR A 37 20.62 14.69 -2.29
C THR A 37 21.46 14.93 -3.53
N ASN A 38 22.67 15.44 -3.33
CA ASN A 38 23.60 15.78 -4.41
C ASN A 38 24.66 14.69 -4.56
N PHE A 39 25.03 14.45 -5.82
CA PHE A 39 26.12 13.56 -6.25
C PHE A 39 26.98 14.33 -7.25
N ASN A 40 27.53 15.46 -6.82
CA ASN A 40 28.09 16.47 -7.72
C ASN A 40 29.62 16.44 -7.80
N VAL A 41 30.28 15.47 -7.18
CA VAL A 41 31.73 15.23 -7.30
C VAL A 41 32.01 13.73 -7.45
N ILE A 42 32.92 13.38 -8.37
CA ILE A 42 33.41 12.01 -8.53
C ILE A 42 34.39 11.70 -7.42
N ALA A 43 34.04 10.76 -6.55
CA ALA A 43 34.86 10.40 -5.40
C ALA A 43 35.95 9.38 -5.74
N ALA A 44 35.68 8.46 -6.67
CA ALA A 44 36.68 7.51 -7.15
C ALA A 44 36.40 7.09 -8.59
N THR A 45 37.47 6.73 -9.31
CA THR A 45 37.41 6.09 -10.61
C THR A 45 38.14 4.74 -10.56
N HIS A 46 37.67 3.77 -11.32
CA HIS A 46 38.29 2.45 -11.43
C HIS A 46 38.40 2.05 -12.90
N ALA A 47 39.51 1.40 -13.25
CA ALA A 47 39.59 0.66 -14.50
C ALA A 47 38.49 -0.42 -14.53
N ILE A 48 37.90 -0.62 -15.70
CA ILE A 48 36.76 -1.53 -15.82
C ILE A 48 37.29 -2.95 -15.91
N ALA A 49 36.93 -3.77 -14.92
CA ALA A 49 37.28 -5.17 -14.81
C ALA A 49 36.03 -6.01 -14.53
N ASN A 50 36.11 -7.33 -14.70
CA ASN A 50 35.00 -8.23 -14.44
C ASN A 50 34.49 -8.14 -12.99
N ASN A 51 35.37 -7.84 -12.03
CA ASN A 51 35.02 -7.68 -10.62
C ASN A 51 35.69 -6.43 -10.07
N ILE A 52 34.90 -5.46 -9.64
CA ILE A 52 35.36 -4.19 -9.09
C ILE A 52 34.80 -4.10 -7.67
N THR A 53 35.63 -3.67 -6.72
CA THR A 53 35.19 -3.48 -5.34
C THR A 53 35.53 -2.06 -4.90
N VAL A 54 34.50 -1.29 -4.56
CA VAL A 54 34.64 0.05 -3.98
C VAL A 54 34.36 -0.05 -2.49
N GLN A 55 35.26 0.51 -1.67
CA GLN A 55 35.14 0.50 -0.21
C GLN A 55 35.22 1.92 0.32
N TRP A 56 34.40 2.25 1.30
CA TRP A 56 34.45 3.54 1.98
C TRP A 56 34.03 3.44 3.45
N SER A 57 34.35 4.44 4.25
CA SER A 57 33.90 4.56 5.64
C SER A 57 33.03 5.80 5.85
N ASP A 58 32.30 5.86 6.96
CA ASP A 58 31.46 7.02 7.30
C ASP A 58 32.25 8.25 7.79
N ASN A 59 33.56 8.13 7.97
CA ASN A 59 34.40 9.24 8.42
C ASN A 59 34.40 10.36 7.37
N CYS A 60 34.00 11.55 7.80
CA CYS A 60 33.96 12.73 6.97
C CYS A 60 35.03 13.73 7.40
N SER A 61 35.53 14.47 6.44
CA SER A 61 36.38 15.63 6.66
C SER A 61 35.87 16.77 5.77
N ILE A 62 36.24 18.00 6.07
CA ILE A 62 35.76 19.20 5.38
C ILE A 62 36.90 20.17 5.12
N ALA A 63 36.81 20.89 4.00
CA ALA A 63 37.68 22.01 3.65
C ALA A 63 36.84 23.10 2.97
N ALA A 64 37.44 24.27 2.75
CA ALA A 64 36.86 25.32 1.93
C ALA A 64 37.63 25.50 0.62
N SER A 65 36.95 25.99 -0.42
CA SER A 65 37.55 26.32 -1.71
C SER A 65 37.01 27.62 -2.28
N GLN A 66 37.88 28.33 -3.00
CA GLN A 66 37.56 29.50 -3.82
C GLN A 66 37.04 29.13 -5.22
N ASP A 67 37.07 27.84 -5.59
CA ASP A 67 36.64 27.39 -6.91
C ASP A 67 35.16 27.71 -7.15
N SER A 68 34.80 27.96 -8.41
CA SER A 68 33.41 27.98 -8.83
C SER A 68 33.00 26.61 -9.35
N PHE A 69 31.75 26.21 -9.09
CA PHE A 69 31.25 24.94 -9.59
C PHE A 69 31.19 24.95 -11.12
N GLU A 70 31.98 24.08 -11.75
CA GLU A 70 32.03 23.92 -13.21
C GLU A 70 32.13 22.43 -13.56
N HIS A 71 31.23 21.96 -14.42
CA HIS A 71 31.21 20.56 -14.85
C HIS A 71 32.51 20.18 -15.56
N GLY A 72 33.13 19.06 -15.15
CA GLY A 72 34.38 18.56 -15.73
C GLY A 72 35.65 19.12 -15.07
N MET A 73 35.54 20.14 -14.22
CA MET A 73 36.68 20.69 -13.49
C MET A 73 37.03 19.91 -12.23
N ILE A 74 38.33 19.75 -11.98
CA ILE A 74 38.86 19.11 -10.78
C ILE A 74 38.87 20.11 -9.64
N LEU A 75 38.18 19.75 -8.57
CA LEU A 75 38.05 20.56 -7.35
C LEU A 75 39.36 20.63 -6.56
N ASN A 76 39.76 21.84 -6.15
CA ASN A 76 40.93 22.08 -5.32
C ASN A 76 40.53 22.71 -3.98
N ALA A 77 41.10 22.23 -2.87
CA ALA A 77 40.91 22.86 -1.57
C ALA A 77 41.81 24.10 -1.42
N SER A 78 41.25 25.17 -0.89
CA SER A 78 41.98 26.41 -0.52
C SER A 78 42.35 26.44 0.96
N THR A 79 41.91 25.46 1.75
CA THR A 79 42.28 25.27 3.16
C THR A 79 42.73 23.83 3.40
N ASP A 80 43.36 23.58 4.55
CA ASP A 80 43.64 22.22 5.00
C ASP A 80 42.35 21.41 5.22
N VAL A 81 42.43 20.11 4.99
CA VAL A 81 41.34 19.16 5.23
C VAL A 81 41.29 18.82 6.72
N THR A 82 40.15 19.11 7.35
CA THR A 82 39.94 18.91 8.79
C THR A 82 38.84 17.89 9.04
N ASP A 83 39.03 16.96 9.98
CA ASP A 83 38.01 15.98 10.36
C ASP A 83 36.76 16.66 10.95
N ILE A 84 35.58 16.15 10.58
CA ILE A 84 34.30 16.67 11.09
C ILE A 84 33.31 15.53 11.35
N GLN A 85 32.52 15.68 12.40
CA GLN A 85 31.53 14.72 12.87
C GLN A 85 30.13 15.35 12.90
N ALA A 86 29.11 14.50 12.97
CA ALA A 86 27.74 14.97 13.13
C ALA A 86 27.59 15.81 14.42
N GLY A 87 26.81 16.89 14.34
CA GLY A 87 26.65 17.83 15.46
C GLY A 87 27.75 18.88 15.58
N GLN A 88 28.64 18.99 14.58
CA GLN A 88 29.72 19.98 14.55
C GLN A 88 29.52 21.01 13.44
N SER A 89 30.19 22.15 13.57
CA SER A 89 30.33 23.14 12.51
C SER A 89 31.77 23.43 12.15
N TYR A 90 32.03 23.71 10.88
CA TYR A 90 33.30 24.22 10.37
C TYR A 90 33.13 25.70 10.05
N THR A 91 33.88 26.56 10.73
CA THR A 91 33.85 28.01 10.50
C THR A 91 35.08 28.47 9.73
N LEU A 92 34.87 28.91 8.50
CA LEU A 92 35.90 29.58 7.69
C LEU A 92 35.93 31.08 8.05
N PRO A 93 37.05 31.61 8.57
CA PRO A 93 37.19 33.03 8.90
C PRO A 93 37.38 33.91 7.66
N GLU A 94 37.10 35.21 7.79
CA GLU A 94 37.20 36.22 6.72
C GLU A 94 38.58 36.30 6.05
N ASN A 95 39.64 36.01 6.80
CA ASN A 95 41.03 36.10 6.37
C ASN A 95 41.55 34.83 5.66
N TRP A 96 40.69 33.85 5.35
CA TRP A 96 41.06 32.60 4.69
C TRP A 96 42.10 31.73 5.43
N THR A 97 42.33 31.95 6.73
CA THR A 97 43.07 30.95 7.53
C THR A 97 42.27 29.66 7.64
N ASN A 98 42.93 28.53 7.90
CA ASN A 98 42.27 27.24 8.10
C ASN A 98 41.06 27.36 9.04
N GLY A 99 39.93 26.79 8.64
CA GLY A 99 38.70 26.85 9.42
C GLY A 99 38.78 26.04 10.71
N VAL A 100 37.96 26.46 11.67
CA VAL A 100 37.90 25.88 13.02
C VAL A 100 36.66 25.02 13.16
N VAL A 101 36.82 23.79 13.64
CA VAL A 101 35.71 22.88 13.95
C VAL A 101 35.25 23.08 15.39
N ASN A 102 33.96 23.31 15.58
CA ASN A 102 33.33 23.49 16.89
C ASN A 102 32.13 22.56 17.05
N GLN A 103 31.72 22.30 18.29
CA GLN A 103 30.43 21.67 18.56
C GLN A 103 29.31 22.68 18.26
N ASP A 104 28.26 22.24 17.58
CA ASP A 104 27.16 23.09 17.15
C ASP A 104 25.83 22.34 17.22
N SER A 105 25.05 22.64 18.26
CA SER A 105 23.73 22.05 18.50
C SER A 105 22.67 22.44 17.45
N ALA A 106 22.94 23.44 16.61
CA ALA A 106 22.10 23.83 15.49
C ALA A 106 22.47 23.10 14.17
N SER A 107 23.37 22.13 14.21
CA SER A 107 23.70 21.28 13.06
C SER A 107 22.53 20.36 12.68
N PRO A 108 22.38 20.02 11.39
CA PRO A 108 21.33 19.11 10.95
C PRO A 108 21.49 17.70 11.55
N PRO A 109 20.41 16.96 11.82
CA PRO A 109 20.49 15.58 12.32
C PRO A 109 21.35 14.69 11.42
N GLY A 110 22.36 14.05 12.00
CA GLY A 110 23.30 13.18 11.27
C GLY A 110 24.28 13.92 10.34
N GLY A 111 24.32 15.25 10.38
CA GLY A 111 25.20 16.07 9.56
C GLY A 111 25.91 17.16 10.36
N PHE A 112 26.54 18.08 9.63
CA PHE A 112 27.33 19.18 10.17
C PHE A 112 27.05 20.47 9.38
N LYS A 113 27.47 21.60 9.95
CA LYS A 113 27.24 22.93 9.37
C LYS A 113 28.54 23.53 8.83
N PHE A 114 28.52 24.03 7.60
CA PHE A 114 29.57 24.89 7.08
C PHE A 114 29.20 26.35 7.34
N ILE A 115 30.11 27.15 7.89
CA ILE A 115 29.92 28.57 8.19
C ILE A 115 31.00 29.35 7.42
N ASN A 116 30.59 30.02 6.36
CA ASN A 116 31.45 30.88 5.56
C ASN A 116 31.38 32.32 6.09
N LYS A 117 32.50 32.89 6.53
CA LYS A 117 32.60 34.33 6.81
C LYS A 117 33.23 35.14 5.68
N THR A 118 33.67 34.51 4.60
CA THR A 118 34.28 35.17 3.44
C THR A 118 33.23 35.56 2.39
N ASN A 119 33.65 36.35 1.39
CA ASN A 119 32.78 36.79 0.29
C ASN A 119 32.64 35.77 -0.87
N GLY A 120 33.20 34.57 -0.74
CA GLY A 120 33.13 33.57 -1.82
C GLY A 120 33.89 32.29 -1.49
N ALA A 121 33.28 31.41 -0.69
CA ALA A 121 33.82 30.08 -0.41
C ALA A 121 32.74 29.00 -0.51
N GLY A 122 33.09 27.89 -1.15
CA GLY A 122 32.31 26.65 -1.12
C GLY A 122 32.89 25.63 -0.16
N ALA A 123 32.04 24.82 0.46
CA ALA A 123 32.46 23.67 1.26
C ALA A 123 32.83 22.50 0.35
N ILE A 124 33.93 21.83 0.67
CA ILE A 124 34.26 20.52 0.14
C ILE A 124 34.05 19.50 1.25
N VAL A 125 33.20 18.50 1.01
CA VAL A 125 33.09 17.35 1.92
C VAL A 125 33.90 16.20 1.37
N TYR A 126 34.70 15.58 2.24
CA TYR A 126 35.50 14.42 1.96
C TYR A 126 34.96 13.19 2.68
N ARG A 127 35.19 12.02 2.08
CA ARG A 127 35.02 10.71 2.71
C ARG A 127 36.20 9.83 2.36
N ARG A 128 36.55 8.87 3.22
CA ARG A 128 37.62 7.93 2.89
C ARG A 128 37.11 6.86 1.93
N VAL A 129 37.56 6.89 0.69
CA VAL A 129 37.27 5.88 -0.35
C VAL A 129 38.58 5.16 -0.67
N GLY A 130 38.59 3.82 -0.61
CA GLY A 130 39.81 3.02 -0.78
C GLY A 130 40.92 3.37 0.22
N GLY A 131 40.55 3.85 1.42
CA GLY A 131 41.49 4.29 2.46
C GLY A 131 42.05 5.71 2.28
N LYS A 132 41.75 6.41 1.18
CA LYS A 132 42.22 7.78 0.89
C LYS A 132 41.09 8.80 1.05
N PRO A 133 41.34 9.99 1.63
CA PRO A 133 40.39 11.09 1.60
C PRO A 133 40.06 11.44 0.15
N SER A 134 38.77 11.41 -0.19
CA SER A 134 38.27 11.69 -1.53
C SER A 134 37.13 12.68 -1.43
N PRO A 135 37.11 13.76 -2.24
CA PRO A 135 36.01 14.71 -2.22
C PRO A 135 34.74 14.03 -2.74
N ILE A 136 33.62 14.25 -2.05
CA ILE A 136 32.32 13.65 -2.36
C ILE A 136 31.24 14.71 -2.66
N TYR A 137 31.49 15.97 -2.31
CA TYR A 137 30.57 17.07 -2.52
C TYR A 137 31.30 18.40 -2.61
N PHE A 138 30.75 19.31 -3.43
CA PHE A 138 31.13 20.71 -3.46
C PHE A 138 29.90 21.61 -3.42
N SER A 139 29.94 22.71 -2.67
CA SER A 139 28.88 23.73 -2.69
C SER A 139 28.76 24.35 -4.08
N SER A 140 27.59 24.23 -4.71
CA SER A 140 27.41 24.48 -6.15
C SER A 140 27.10 25.92 -6.55
N TYR A 141 26.90 26.83 -5.58
CA TYR A 141 26.38 28.18 -5.83
C TYR A 141 27.41 29.30 -5.65
N ALA A 142 28.51 29.31 -6.43
CA ALA A 142 29.45 30.44 -6.40
C ALA A 142 28.89 31.67 -7.16
N PRO A 143 29.21 32.92 -6.72
CA PRO A 143 29.92 33.29 -5.49
C PRO A 143 28.98 33.32 -4.28
N LEU A 144 29.22 32.48 -3.28
CA LEU A 144 28.44 32.44 -2.04
C LEU A 144 28.81 33.63 -1.13
N PRO A 145 27.86 34.47 -0.67
CA PRO A 145 28.13 35.47 0.36
C PRO A 145 28.46 34.80 1.71
N PRO A 146 28.89 35.56 2.74
CA PRO A 146 28.94 35.06 4.10
C PRO A 146 27.59 34.42 4.50
N GLY A 147 27.64 33.23 5.09
CA GLY A 147 26.43 32.44 5.34
C GLY A 147 26.72 31.05 5.88
N THR A 148 25.68 30.23 5.95
CA THR A 148 25.77 28.85 6.46
C THR A 148 25.13 27.85 5.50
N GLU A 149 25.66 26.63 5.48
CA GLU A 149 25.16 25.52 4.69
C GLU A 149 25.08 24.27 5.56
N ASP A 150 23.92 23.61 5.56
CA ASP A 150 23.68 22.36 6.26
C ASP A 150 24.03 21.17 5.36
N LEU A 151 24.96 20.34 5.81
CA LEU A 151 25.56 19.25 5.05
C LEU A 151 25.32 17.92 5.77
N THR A 152 24.52 17.05 5.18
CA THR A 152 24.23 15.72 5.75
C THR A 152 24.68 14.62 4.78
N PRO A 153 25.85 13.99 5.01
CA PRO A 153 26.25 12.80 4.27
C PRO A 153 25.20 11.69 4.43
N VAL A 154 24.80 11.05 3.32
CA VAL A 154 23.77 9.99 3.34
C VAL A 154 24.36 8.64 2.95
N SER A 155 23.64 7.57 3.26
CA SER A 155 23.97 6.18 2.87
C SER A 155 23.56 5.86 1.43
N LYS A 156 23.55 6.86 0.54
CA LYS A 156 23.24 6.69 -0.89
C LYS A 156 24.49 6.94 -1.71
N VAL A 157 24.70 6.11 -2.73
CA VAL A 157 25.82 6.22 -3.68
C VAL A 157 25.32 6.14 -5.11
N LYS A 158 26.09 6.67 -6.05
CA LYS A 158 25.87 6.49 -7.48
C LYS A 158 27.10 5.89 -8.16
N VAL A 159 26.85 5.00 -9.11
CA VAL A 159 27.87 4.49 -10.03
C VAL A 159 27.42 4.59 -11.47
N TRP A 160 28.35 4.91 -12.36
CA TRP A 160 28.12 5.05 -13.80
C TRP A 160 29.46 4.91 -14.53
N PHE A 161 29.42 4.94 -15.85
CA PHE A 161 30.61 4.95 -16.70
C PHE A 161 30.80 6.31 -17.37
N SER A 162 32.02 6.84 -17.35
CA SER A 162 32.38 8.11 -17.98
C SER A 162 33.81 8.04 -18.53
N ARG A 163 34.18 8.96 -19.43
CA ARG A 163 35.50 9.03 -20.07
C ARG A 163 36.23 10.28 -19.60
N ASP A 164 37.57 10.21 -19.62
CA ASP A 164 38.44 11.38 -19.40
C ASP A 164 38.19 12.12 -18.06
N VAL A 165 37.69 11.42 -17.04
CA VAL A 165 37.39 11.96 -15.72
C VAL A 165 38.34 11.42 -14.65
N GLN A 166 38.54 12.18 -13.57
CA GLN A 166 39.39 11.81 -12.44
C GLN A 166 38.67 12.03 -11.10
N PRO A 167 39.10 11.39 -9.99
CA PRO A 167 38.60 11.72 -8.65
C PRO A 167 38.74 13.21 -8.36
N GLY A 168 37.70 13.84 -7.81
CA GLY A 168 37.61 15.30 -7.62
C GLY A 168 36.93 16.05 -8.75
N THR A 169 36.60 15.41 -9.88
CA THR A 169 35.87 16.07 -10.97
C THR A 169 34.44 16.42 -10.55
N MET A 170 34.04 17.68 -10.73
CA MET A 170 32.69 18.18 -10.49
C MET A 170 31.74 17.77 -11.62
N ILE A 171 30.50 17.38 -11.29
CA ILE A 171 29.53 16.88 -12.26
C ILE A 171 28.12 17.45 -12.06
N SER A 172 27.47 17.86 -13.15
CA SER A 172 26.07 18.31 -13.19
C SER A 172 25.14 17.29 -13.85
N HIS A 173 25.70 16.34 -14.60
CA HIS A 173 25.00 15.27 -15.31
C HIS A 173 25.92 14.04 -15.44
N PHE A 174 25.37 12.93 -15.93
CA PHE A 174 26.07 11.66 -16.10
C PHE A 174 26.17 11.30 -17.59
N ASP A 175 27.35 10.86 -18.04
CA ASP A 175 27.59 10.47 -19.44
C ASP A 175 26.92 9.15 -19.85
N SER A 176 26.53 8.34 -18.86
CA SER A 176 25.83 7.08 -19.05
C SER A 176 24.76 6.90 -17.98
N GLU A 177 23.96 5.84 -18.13
CA GLU A 177 22.98 5.44 -17.13
C GLU A 177 23.65 5.29 -15.76
N ALA A 178 23.20 6.08 -14.79
CA ALA A 178 23.69 6.05 -13.42
C ALA A 178 22.79 5.18 -12.55
N MET A 179 23.40 4.25 -11.82
CA MET A 179 22.73 3.43 -10.83
C MET A 179 22.84 4.09 -9.46
N GLU A 180 21.69 4.52 -8.92
CA GLU A 180 21.60 4.92 -7.51
C GLU A 180 21.39 3.69 -6.62
N VAL A 181 22.11 3.66 -5.51
CA VAL A 181 22.03 2.59 -4.53
C VAL A 181 21.86 3.18 -3.14
N ASP A 182 20.82 2.72 -2.43
CA ASP A 182 20.59 3.03 -1.02
C ASP A 182 21.11 1.90 -0.13
N LEU A 183 22.04 2.22 0.78
CA LEU A 183 22.63 1.30 1.75
C LEU A 183 22.01 1.44 3.15
N SER A 184 20.85 2.09 3.30
CA SER A 184 20.14 2.15 4.58
C SER A 184 19.90 0.73 5.14
N GLY A 185 20.45 0.46 6.33
CA GLY A 185 20.35 -0.85 7.00
C GLY A 185 21.34 -1.92 6.55
N ARG A 186 22.27 -1.64 5.61
CA ARG A 186 23.24 -2.62 5.10
C ARG A 186 24.63 -2.02 4.87
N THR A 187 25.68 -2.85 4.97
CA THR A 187 27.07 -2.43 4.76
C THR A 187 27.68 -3.00 3.47
N GLN A 188 27.00 -3.91 2.79
CA GLN A 188 27.46 -4.49 1.53
C GLN A 188 26.32 -4.60 0.52
N ILE A 189 26.64 -4.38 -0.76
CA ILE A 189 25.73 -4.63 -1.88
C ILE A 189 26.49 -5.10 -3.12
N GLU A 190 25.82 -5.92 -3.94
CA GLU A 190 26.34 -6.45 -5.19
C GLU A 190 25.54 -5.93 -6.39
N LEU A 191 26.24 -5.42 -7.40
CA LEU A 191 25.69 -4.97 -8.68
C LEU A 191 26.21 -5.82 -9.84
N GLY A 192 25.38 -5.97 -10.86
CA GLY A 192 25.73 -6.52 -12.16
C GLY A 192 25.55 -5.48 -13.26
N TYR A 193 26.42 -5.53 -14.27
CA TYR A 193 26.27 -4.78 -15.51
C TYR A 193 26.50 -5.68 -16.73
N ASP A 194 25.45 -5.86 -17.53
CA ASP A 194 25.44 -6.62 -18.79
C ASP A 194 24.90 -5.80 -19.98
N GLY A 195 24.97 -4.47 -19.84
CA GLY A 195 24.37 -3.49 -20.75
C GLY A 195 23.26 -2.69 -20.08
N ARG A 196 22.77 -3.16 -18.93
CA ARG A 196 21.96 -2.42 -17.98
C ARG A 196 22.43 -2.70 -16.56
N TRP A 197 22.13 -1.80 -15.64
CA TRP A 197 22.40 -2.03 -14.22
C TRP A 197 21.37 -2.98 -13.61
N SER A 198 21.85 -3.93 -12.79
CA SER A 198 21.00 -4.79 -11.96
C SER A 198 21.60 -4.93 -10.56
N GLN A 199 20.76 -4.97 -9.52
CA GLN A 199 21.20 -5.45 -8.22
C GLN A 199 21.23 -6.98 -8.29
N LYS A 200 22.36 -7.60 -7.92
CA LYS A 200 22.46 -9.06 -7.93
C LYS A 200 21.65 -9.64 -6.76
N VAL A 201 20.38 -9.96 -7.03
CA VAL A 201 19.56 -10.88 -6.21
C VAL A 201 20.01 -12.35 -6.41
N ASN A 202 20.95 -12.60 -7.33
CA ASN A 202 21.32 -13.91 -7.87
C ASN A 202 22.08 -14.87 -6.94
N VAL A 203 22.54 -14.44 -5.75
CA VAL A 203 23.22 -15.36 -4.81
C VAL A 203 22.26 -16.45 -4.31
N ASN A 204 20.97 -16.13 -4.16
CA ASN A 204 19.98 -17.11 -3.69
C ASN A 204 19.60 -18.12 -4.77
N LEU A 205 19.48 -17.71 -6.04
CA LEU A 205 19.27 -18.63 -7.15
C LEU A 205 20.44 -19.61 -7.29
N LEU A 206 21.68 -19.11 -7.26
CA LEU A 206 22.88 -19.96 -7.30
C LEU A 206 22.98 -20.88 -6.06
N ARG A 207 22.66 -20.41 -4.86
CA ARG A 207 22.57 -21.25 -3.65
C ARG A 207 21.48 -22.32 -3.75
N GLY A 208 20.31 -21.99 -4.29
CA GLY A 208 19.22 -22.95 -4.51
C GLY A 208 19.59 -24.03 -5.53
N LEU A 209 20.26 -23.64 -6.63
CA LEU A 209 20.74 -24.57 -7.66
C LEU A 209 21.90 -25.46 -7.17
N THR A 210 22.76 -24.95 -6.29
CA THR A 210 23.89 -25.72 -5.72
C THR A 210 23.49 -26.63 -4.55
N LYS A 211 22.49 -26.26 -3.75
CA LYS A 211 21.96 -27.11 -2.65
C LYS A 211 21.16 -28.32 -3.14
N THR A 212 20.63 -28.26 -4.36
CA THR A 212 19.90 -29.37 -5.00
C THR A 212 20.44 -29.58 -6.42
N PRO A 213 21.49 -30.40 -6.62
CA PRO A 213 21.85 -30.86 -7.95
C PRO A 213 20.71 -31.73 -8.48
N ARG A 214 19.81 -31.14 -9.27
CA ARG A 214 18.61 -31.83 -9.75
C ARG A 214 18.87 -32.60 -11.05
N ILE A 215 18.29 -33.79 -11.13
CA ILE A 215 18.37 -34.72 -12.27
C ILE A 215 17.31 -34.37 -13.35
N ASP A 216 16.35 -33.47 -13.09
CA ASP A 216 15.17 -33.23 -13.95
C ASP A 216 15.05 -31.82 -14.59
N GLY A 217 16.03 -30.93 -14.41
CA GLY A 217 16.20 -29.73 -15.26
C GLY A 217 15.15 -28.60 -15.17
N SER A 218 14.12 -28.67 -14.31
CA SER A 218 13.07 -27.63 -14.27
C SER A 218 13.41 -26.46 -13.32
N LEU A 219 13.73 -25.30 -13.91
CA LEU A 219 14.03 -24.03 -13.23
C LEU A 219 12.84 -23.42 -12.47
N ALA A 220 11.60 -23.85 -12.75
CA ALA A 220 10.38 -23.24 -12.21
C ALA A 220 10.18 -23.49 -10.69
N SER A 221 10.96 -24.37 -10.08
CA SER A 221 10.78 -24.82 -8.69
C SER A 221 11.87 -24.35 -7.73
N SER A 222 12.84 -23.56 -8.22
CA SER A 222 13.87 -22.94 -7.39
C SER A 222 13.39 -21.57 -6.89
N SER A 223 13.28 -21.41 -5.56
CA SER A 223 12.96 -20.10 -4.97
C SER A 223 14.07 -19.10 -5.27
N ILE A 224 13.71 -17.99 -5.91
CA ILE A 224 14.61 -16.85 -6.17
C ILE A 224 14.73 -15.92 -4.95
N SER A 225 13.74 -15.95 -4.06
CA SER A 225 13.68 -15.09 -2.88
C SER A 225 14.47 -15.70 -1.71
N ALA A 226 15.15 -14.86 -0.93
CA ALA A 226 15.78 -15.30 0.31
C ALA A 226 14.71 -15.80 1.29
N GLU A 227 15.05 -16.74 2.18
CA GLU A 227 14.15 -17.16 3.25
C GLU A 227 13.74 -15.99 4.16
N GLU A 228 14.67 -15.05 4.41
CA GLU A 228 14.40 -13.82 5.16
C GLU A 228 13.44 -12.88 4.41
N ASP A 229 13.58 -12.74 3.08
CA ASP A 229 12.65 -11.96 2.26
C ASP A 229 11.27 -12.60 2.27
N ILE A 230 11.18 -13.94 2.19
CA ILE A 230 9.92 -14.67 2.30
C ILE A 230 9.29 -14.44 3.67
N ALA A 231 10.07 -14.52 4.75
CA ALA A 231 9.59 -14.26 6.10
C ALA A 231 9.06 -12.82 6.24
N ASN A 232 9.80 -11.83 5.73
CA ASN A 232 9.40 -10.43 5.72
C ASN A 232 8.15 -10.20 4.86
N MET A 233 8.08 -10.79 3.66
CA MET A 233 6.91 -10.72 2.79
C MET A 233 5.69 -11.36 3.44
N LEU A 234 5.84 -12.51 4.12
CA LEU A 234 4.77 -13.16 4.86
C LEU A 234 4.31 -12.30 6.03
N GLN A 235 5.24 -11.72 6.79
CA GLN A 235 4.91 -10.82 7.91
C GLN A 235 4.13 -9.60 7.44
N VAL A 236 4.52 -8.98 6.32
CA VAL A 236 3.82 -7.83 5.73
C VAL A 236 2.47 -8.25 5.14
N SER A 237 2.39 -9.39 4.45
CA SER A 237 1.19 -9.83 3.73
C SER A 237 0.08 -10.36 4.65
N GLN A 238 0.44 -10.91 5.81
CA GLN A 238 -0.53 -11.43 6.78
C GLN A 238 -1.21 -10.32 7.58
N GLY A 239 -0.54 -9.18 7.74
CA GLY A 239 -1.04 -8.07 8.56
C GLY A 239 -1.25 -8.46 10.04
N PRO A 240 -1.85 -7.56 10.84
CA PRO A 240 -2.17 -7.86 12.23
C PRO A 240 -3.24 -8.94 12.33
N ALA A 241 -3.00 -9.97 13.15
CA ALA A 241 -4.00 -10.99 13.42
C ALA A 241 -5.14 -10.40 14.28
N VAL A 242 -6.37 -10.47 13.76
CA VAL A 242 -7.58 -10.14 14.52
C VAL A 242 -8.21 -11.46 14.98
N PRO A 243 -8.17 -11.81 16.29
CA PRO A 243 -8.80 -13.03 16.77
C PRO A 243 -10.32 -12.94 16.59
N LEU A 244 -10.91 -13.92 15.92
CA LEU A 244 -12.35 -14.00 15.64
C LEU A 244 -12.99 -15.12 16.46
N THR A 245 -14.25 -14.93 16.83
CA THR A 245 -15.05 -15.86 17.61
C THR A 245 -16.04 -16.55 16.67
N PRO A 246 -15.97 -17.89 16.52
CA PRO A 246 -16.99 -18.60 15.76
C PRO A 246 -18.38 -18.32 16.32
N GLY A 247 -19.33 -17.99 15.45
CA GLY A 247 -20.69 -17.63 15.82
C GLY A 247 -21.75 -18.31 14.94
N PRO A 248 -23.04 -18.19 15.33
CA PRO A 248 -24.14 -18.66 14.50
C PRO A 248 -24.24 -17.85 13.20
N ALA A 249 -25.09 -18.26 12.27
CA ALA A 249 -25.31 -17.50 11.03
C ALA A 249 -25.85 -16.08 11.31
N PRO A 250 -25.60 -15.09 10.42
CA PRO A 250 -25.96 -13.69 10.66
C PRO A 250 -27.43 -13.44 11.03
N SER A 251 -28.37 -14.23 10.51
CA SER A 251 -29.79 -14.12 10.85
C SER A 251 -30.06 -14.35 12.34
N HIS A 252 -29.35 -15.28 13.00
CA HIS A 252 -29.51 -15.53 14.45
C HIS A 252 -29.07 -14.33 15.28
N GLN A 253 -27.97 -13.68 14.89
CA GLN A 253 -27.52 -12.46 15.55
C GLN A 253 -28.53 -11.34 15.34
N ILE A 254 -29.09 -11.21 14.14
CA ILE A 254 -30.11 -10.21 13.85
C ILE A 254 -31.40 -10.48 14.64
N ASP A 255 -31.82 -11.74 14.79
CA ASP A 255 -32.96 -12.10 15.66
C ASP A 255 -32.71 -11.70 17.12
N LEU A 256 -31.46 -11.85 17.61
CA LEU A 256 -31.08 -11.36 18.94
C LEU A 256 -31.16 -9.84 19.04
N ILE A 257 -30.69 -9.11 18.03
CA ILE A 257 -30.81 -7.64 17.99
C ILE A 257 -32.29 -7.22 17.93
N ILE A 258 -33.12 -7.91 17.15
CA ILE A 258 -34.57 -7.64 17.08
C ILE A 258 -35.22 -7.78 18.46
N ARG A 259 -34.89 -8.84 19.20
CA ARG A 259 -35.43 -9.06 20.55
C ARG A 259 -34.94 -8.04 21.57
N THR A 260 -33.69 -7.61 21.48
CA THR A 260 -33.05 -6.70 22.46
C THR A 260 -33.28 -5.22 22.16
N HIS A 261 -33.52 -4.87 20.90
CA HIS A 261 -33.57 -3.50 20.40
C HIS A 261 -34.80 -3.20 19.54
N GLY A 262 -35.89 -3.95 19.71
CA GLY A 262 -37.08 -3.90 18.86
C GLY A 262 -37.59 -2.50 18.49
N LEU A 263 -37.63 -1.56 19.45
CA LEU A 263 -38.11 -0.19 19.24
C LEU A 263 -37.08 0.77 18.62
N LYS A 264 -35.80 0.39 18.57
CA LYS A 264 -34.77 1.23 17.93
C LYS A 264 -34.96 1.22 16.40
N PRO A 265 -34.62 2.32 15.71
CA PRO A 265 -34.51 2.34 14.26
C PRO A 265 -33.50 1.32 13.72
N GLY A 266 -33.95 0.34 12.94
CA GLY A 266 -33.06 -0.63 12.29
C GLY A 266 -32.77 -0.25 10.84
N LEU A 267 -33.81 0.13 10.10
CA LEU A 267 -33.71 0.37 8.66
C LEU A 267 -34.46 1.65 8.29
N LYS A 268 -33.81 2.59 7.62
CA LYS A 268 -34.41 3.86 7.17
C LYS A 268 -34.23 4.00 5.68
N THR A 269 -35.29 4.39 4.98
CA THR A 269 -35.24 4.80 3.58
C THR A 269 -35.49 6.30 3.55
N VAL A 270 -34.56 7.08 3.01
CA VAL A 270 -34.74 8.54 2.87
C VAL A 270 -35.31 8.83 1.49
N PRO A 271 -36.43 9.58 1.35
CA PRO A 271 -37.25 10.23 2.39
C PRO A 271 -38.44 9.38 2.91
N MET A 272 -38.56 8.13 2.50
CA MET A 272 -39.86 7.44 2.42
C MET A 272 -40.34 6.66 3.66
N SER A 273 -39.46 6.09 4.49
CA SER A 273 -39.92 5.20 5.59
C SER A 273 -38.87 4.86 6.65
N LEU A 274 -39.34 4.61 7.88
CA LEU A 274 -38.56 4.07 9.00
C LEU A 274 -39.12 2.70 9.41
N PHE A 275 -38.26 1.70 9.45
CA PHE A 275 -38.51 0.41 10.10
C PHE A 275 -37.74 0.34 11.41
N THR A 276 -38.45 0.13 12.50
CA THR A 276 -37.85 -0.34 13.74
C THR A 276 -37.33 -1.76 13.56
N TYR A 277 -36.47 -2.24 14.45
CA TYR A 277 -36.04 -3.63 14.42
C TYR A 277 -37.21 -4.62 14.54
N GLU A 278 -38.23 -4.29 15.34
CA GLU A 278 -39.46 -5.07 15.44
C GLU A 278 -40.23 -5.10 14.11
N GLY A 279 -40.40 -3.95 13.46
CA GLY A 279 -41.04 -3.87 12.14
C GLY A 279 -40.24 -4.60 11.04
N LEU A 280 -38.92 -4.55 11.10
CA LEU A 280 -38.02 -5.33 10.25
C LEU A 280 -38.24 -6.83 10.49
N GLY A 281 -38.28 -7.26 11.75
CA GLY A 281 -38.50 -8.65 12.14
C GLY A 281 -39.83 -9.20 11.62
N HIS A 282 -40.93 -8.48 11.82
CA HIS A 282 -42.23 -8.86 11.27
C HIS A 282 -42.20 -9.02 9.75
N ARG A 283 -41.56 -8.08 9.04
CA ARG A 283 -41.45 -8.16 7.58
C ARG A 283 -40.61 -9.35 7.14
N VAL A 284 -39.52 -9.66 7.85
CA VAL A 284 -38.69 -10.86 7.61
C VAL A 284 -39.50 -12.13 7.85
N ASP A 285 -40.28 -12.20 8.93
CA ASP A 285 -41.12 -13.34 9.27
C ASP A 285 -42.17 -13.62 8.19
N THR A 286 -42.87 -12.59 7.71
CA THR A 286 -43.88 -12.75 6.66
C THR A 286 -43.27 -13.27 5.36
N ILE A 287 -42.10 -12.75 4.98
CA ILE A 287 -41.40 -13.21 3.77
C ILE A 287 -40.88 -14.65 3.96
N ALA A 288 -40.34 -14.98 5.13
CA ALA A 288 -39.84 -16.31 5.43
C ALA A 288 -40.96 -17.37 5.38
N GLU A 289 -42.13 -17.07 5.94
CA GLU A 289 -43.31 -17.94 5.86
C GLU A 289 -43.75 -18.14 4.41
N THR A 290 -43.80 -17.08 3.61
CA THR A 290 -44.15 -17.20 2.19
C THR A 290 -43.14 -18.04 1.40
N LEU A 291 -41.85 -17.94 1.72
CA LEU A 291 -40.82 -18.79 1.11
C LEU A 291 -41.05 -20.26 1.47
N ILE A 292 -41.36 -20.56 2.73
CA ILE A 292 -41.64 -21.91 3.20
C ILE A 292 -42.91 -22.46 2.53
N ASP A 293 -43.98 -21.67 2.44
CA ASP A 293 -45.24 -22.04 1.78
C ASP A 293 -45.05 -22.28 0.27
N ALA A 294 -44.11 -21.56 -0.35
CA ALA A 294 -43.69 -21.79 -1.74
C ALA A 294 -42.80 -23.04 -1.91
N GLY A 295 -42.49 -23.75 -0.82
CA GLY A 295 -41.72 -24.99 -0.83
C GLY A 295 -40.20 -24.80 -0.75
N VAL A 296 -39.72 -23.61 -0.38
CA VAL A 296 -38.27 -23.36 -0.21
C VAL A 296 -37.76 -24.05 1.04
N ALA A 297 -36.78 -24.92 0.86
CA ALA A 297 -36.11 -25.61 1.94
C ALA A 297 -34.70 -25.05 2.19
N SER A 298 -34.14 -25.39 3.35
CA SER A 298 -32.74 -25.10 3.66
C SER A 298 -31.81 -25.75 2.63
N GLY A 299 -30.88 -24.97 2.07
CA GLY A 299 -29.98 -25.39 1.01
C GLY A 299 -30.45 -25.06 -0.41
N ASP A 300 -31.72 -24.74 -0.63
CA ASP A 300 -32.22 -24.33 -1.95
C ASP A 300 -31.63 -22.98 -2.36
N ILE A 301 -31.53 -22.73 -3.67
CA ILE A 301 -31.08 -21.44 -4.21
C ILE A 301 -32.29 -20.58 -4.52
N GLY A 302 -32.54 -19.59 -3.65
CA GLY A 302 -33.61 -18.60 -3.82
C GLY A 302 -33.13 -17.42 -4.65
N GLY A 303 -33.53 -17.37 -5.91
CA GLY A 303 -33.35 -16.19 -6.76
C GLY A 303 -34.25 -15.04 -6.32
N VAL A 304 -33.68 -13.96 -5.76
CA VAL A 304 -34.44 -12.80 -5.28
C VAL A 304 -34.30 -11.63 -6.25
N LEU A 305 -35.40 -11.25 -6.89
CA LEU A 305 -35.46 -10.07 -7.72
C LEU A 305 -35.28 -8.79 -6.87
N GLN A 306 -34.26 -8.03 -7.21
CA GLN A 306 -33.87 -6.81 -6.50
C GLN A 306 -34.61 -5.61 -7.08
N GLN A 307 -35.34 -4.89 -6.23
CA GLN A 307 -36.00 -3.62 -6.57
C GLN A 307 -35.39 -2.47 -5.75
N PRO A 308 -35.34 -1.24 -6.30
CA PRO A 308 -35.01 -0.05 -5.53
C PRO A 308 -35.88 0.03 -4.26
N GLY A 309 -35.26 0.22 -3.10
CA GLY A 309 -35.96 0.25 -1.82
C GLY A 309 -35.18 -0.41 -0.69
N SER A 310 -35.83 -0.55 0.46
CA SER A 310 -35.28 -1.25 1.63
C SER A 310 -35.79 -2.69 1.76
N ASP A 311 -36.84 -3.06 1.02
CA ASP A 311 -37.50 -4.38 1.12
C ASP A 311 -36.58 -5.55 0.72
N TRP A 312 -35.61 -5.31 -0.16
CA TRP A 312 -34.61 -6.32 -0.53
C TRP A 312 -33.79 -6.81 0.66
N ILE A 313 -33.58 -5.96 1.68
CA ILE A 313 -32.88 -6.34 2.92
C ILE A 313 -33.73 -7.35 3.68
N CYS A 314 -35.04 -7.09 3.82
CA CYS A 314 -35.96 -8.03 4.46
C CYS A 314 -35.99 -9.37 3.73
N ARG A 315 -35.99 -9.35 2.39
CA ARG A 315 -35.93 -10.55 1.54
C ARG A 315 -34.64 -11.33 1.71
N MET A 316 -33.50 -10.64 1.73
CA MET A 316 -32.19 -11.26 1.99
C MET A 316 -32.17 -11.94 3.36
N LEU A 317 -32.64 -11.25 4.40
CA LEU A 317 -32.66 -11.78 5.77
C LEU A 317 -33.65 -12.95 5.93
N ALA A 318 -34.79 -12.91 5.24
CA ALA A 318 -35.74 -14.02 5.21
C ALA A 318 -35.14 -15.26 4.55
N ALA A 319 -34.45 -15.11 3.41
CA ALA A 319 -33.74 -16.22 2.77
C ALA A 319 -32.67 -16.81 3.70
N PHE A 320 -31.91 -15.94 4.39
CA PHE A 320 -30.92 -16.39 5.39
C PHE A 320 -31.60 -17.20 6.49
N ARG A 321 -32.71 -16.72 7.04
CA ARG A 321 -33.45 -17.35 8.14
C ARG A 321 -34.04 -18.71 7.77
N VAL A 322 -34.54 -18.88 6.55
CA VAL A 322 -35.00 -20.18 6.01
C VAL A 322 -33.82 -21.15 5.79
N GLY A 323 -32.58 -20.64 5.74
CA GLY A 323 -31.39 -21.42 5.39
C GLY A 323 -31.21 -21.59 3.88
N ALA A 324 -31.93 -20.79 3.08
CA ALA A 324 -31.80 -20.77 1.64
C ALA A 324 -30.59 -19.92 1.20
N THR A 325 -30.02 -20.29 0.06
CA THR A 325 -28.96 -19.53 -0.60
C THR A 325 -29.55 -18.31 -1.28
N TYR A 326 -29.21 -17.12 -0.82
CA TYR A 326 -29.64 -15.87 -1.42
C TYR A 326 -28.87 -15.60 -2.72
N LEU A 327 -29.60 -15.44 -3.82
CA LEU A 327 -29.07 -15.05 -5.11
C LEU A 327 -29.70 -13.71 -5.54
N PRO A 328 -28.96 -12.58 -5.49
CA PRO A 328 -29.50 -11.29 -5.92
C PRO A 328 -29.63 -11.23 -7.45
N LEU A 329 -30.87 -11.16 -7.94
CA LEU A 329 -31.20 -11.02 -9.36
C LEU A 329 -31.49 -9.56 -9.71
N LEU A 330 -30.65 -8.95 -10.55
CA LEU A 330 -30.93 -7.63 -11.12
C LEU A 330 -32.04 -7.72 -12.16
N ILE A 331 -32.90 -6.71 -12.23
CA ILE A 331 -33.92 -6.53 -13.28
C ILE A 331 -33.23 -6.16 -14.61
N ARG A 332 -32.50 -7.11 -15.19
CA ARG A 332 -31.94 -7.06 -16.54
C ARG A 332 -32.17 -8.45 -17.17
N PRO A 333 -33.09 -8.59 -18.14
CA PRO A 333 -33.60 -9.90 -18.59
C PRO A 333 -32.50 -10.91 -18.93
N LEU A 334 -31.47 -10.48 -19.67
CA LEU A 334 -30.33 -11.34 -20.02
C LEU A 334 -29.55 -11.81 -18.79
N ARG A 335 -29.34 -10.95 -17.79
CA ARG A 335 -28.60 -11.36 -16.57
C ARG A 335 -29.39 -12.34 -15.72
N ILE A 336 -30.71 -12.21 -15.68
CA ILE A 336 -31.59 -13.15 -14.96
C ILE A 336 -31.46 -14.54 -15.57
N LEU A 337 -31.67 -14.65 -16.89
CA LEU A 337 -31.59 -15.91 -17.62
C LEU A 337 -30.24 -16.60 -17.42
N LEU A 338 -29.12 -15.88 -17.63
CA LEU A 338 -27.79 -16.45 -17.42
C LEU A 338 -27.54 -16.91 -15.98
N SER A 339 -28.04 -16.18 -14.98
CA SER A 339 -27.84 -16.54 -13.57
C SER A 339 -28.63 -17.80 -13.19
N LEU A 340 -29.87 -17.90 -13.67
CA LEU A 340 -30.73 -19.06 -13.43
C LEU A 340 -30.21 -20.30 -14.16
N GLU A 341 -29.83 -20.19 -15.44
CA GLU A 341 -29.24 -21.29 -16.20
C GLU A 341 -27.94 -21.81 -15.56
N THR A 342 -27.10 -20.90 -15.03
CA THR A 342 -25.81 -21.29 -14.43
C THR A 342 -25.97 -21.95 -13.05
N THR A 343 -27.01 -21.60 -12.30
CA THR A 343 -27.22 -22.11 -10.93
C THR A 343 -28.22 -23.26 -10.83
N GLY A 344 -29.09 -23.42 -11.83
CA GLY A 344 -30.29 -24.27 -11.72
C GLY A 344 -31.30 -23.76 -10.70
N ALA A 345 -31.19 -22.50 -10.27
CA ALA A 345 -32.07 -21.93 -9.26
C ALA A 345 -33.50 -21.80 -9.78
N ALA A 346 -34.48 -22.10 -8.93
CA ALA A 346 -35.84 -21.64 -9.16
C ALA A 346 -35.88 -20.12 -8.89
N ALA A 347 -36.31 -19.34 -9.88
CA ALA A 347 -36.60 -17.92 -9.64
C ALA A 347 -37.87 -17.85 -8.81
N ILE A 348 -37.74 -17.43 -7.56
CA ILE A 348 -38.89 -17.25 -6.68
C ILE A 348 -39.16 -15.76 -6.68
N ASP A 349 -40.13 -15.37 -7.50
CA ASP A 349 -40.54 -13.98 -7.57
C ASP A 349 -41.33 -13.60 -6.32
N ILE A 350 -40.59 -13.20 -5.30
CA ILE A 350 -41.13 -12.66 -4.05
C ILE A 350 -41.51 -11.18 -4.16
N SER A 351 -41.54 -10.59 -5.36
CA SER A 351 -41.99 -9.20 -5.56
C SER A 351 -43.49 -9.00 -5.30
N SER A 352 -44.28 -10.08 -5.32
CA SER A 352 -45.72 -10.09 -5.10
C SER A 352 -46.14 -10.06 -3.61
N ILE A 353 -45.20 -10.20 -2.67
CA ILE A 353 -45.50 -10.25 -1.22
C ILE A 353 -45.72 -8.83 -0.69
N GLN A 354 -46.90 -8.25 -0.91
CA GLN A 354 -47.24 -6.90 -0.43
C GLN A 354 -47.82 -6.85 0.99
N GLN A 355 -48.27 -7.98 1.56
CA GLN A 355 -49.01 -7.95 2.82
C GLN A 355 -48.08 -7.96 4.04
N TYR A 356 -48.40 -7.13 5.02
CA TYR A 356 -47.88 -7.18 6.39
C TYR A 356 -48.86 -8.00 7.23
N ILE A 357 -48.79 -9.32 7.13
CA ILE A 357 -49.55 -10.19 8.02
C ILE A 357 -48.71 -10.37 9.29
N LEU A 358 -49.33 -10.23 10.45
CA LEU A 358 -48.71 -10.65 11.71
C LEU A 358 -48.56 -12.18 11.68
N SER A 359 -47.39 -12.63 11.20
CA SER A 359 -47.00 -14.03 11.14
C SER A 359 -46.29 -14.44 12.43
N SER A 360 -46.46 -15.70 12.84
CA SER A 360 -45.66 -16.25 13.93
C SER A 360 -44.20 -16.38 13.49
N SER A 361 -43.27 -15.94 14.33
CA SER A 361 -41.83 -16.08 14.12
C SER A 361 -41.45 -17.55 13.92
N GLN A 362 -41.06 -17.93 12.69
CA GLN A 362 -40.61 -19.28 12.34
C GLN A 362 -39.23 -19.59 12.93
N GLU A 363 -38.92 -20.88 13.14
CA GLU A 363 -37.59 -21.28 13.62
C GLU A 363 -36.50 -20.93 12.60
N ASN A 364 -35.43 -20.30 13.07
CA ASN A 364 -34.31 -19.90 12.22
C ASN A 364 -33.44 -21.12 11.88
N SER A 365 -33.52 -21.55 10.62
CA SER A 365 -32.87 -22.75 10.09
C SER A 365 -31.45 -22.49 9.55
N ALA A 366 -30.96 -21.26 9.66
CA ALA A 366 -29.65 -20.86 9.15
C ALA A 366 -28.50 -21.57 9.87
N GLN A 367 -27.56 -22.12 9.10
CA GLN A 367 -26.38 -22.83 9.63
C GLN A 367 -25.09 -22.10 9.25
N PRO A 368 -24.05 -22.06 10.12
CA PRO A 368 -22.77 -21.40 9.81
C PRO A 368 -22.07 -21.93 8.54
N GLN A 369 -22.29 -23.20 8.20
CA GLN A 369 -21.74 -23.84 7.00
C GLN A 369 -22.64 -23.70 5.75
N GLY A 370 -23.86 -23.18 5.91
CA GLY A 370 -24.77 -22.92 4.80
C GLY A 370 -24.20 -21.88 3.84
N ILE A 371 -24.50 -22.05 2.55
CA ILE A 371 -24.02 -21.17 1.48
C ILE A 371 -24.99 -20.00 1.33
N THR A 372 -24.50 -18.78 1.52
CA THR A 372 -25.18 -17.53 1.17
C THR A 372 -24.19 -16.36 1.29
N PRO A 373 -24.24 -15.35 0.40
CA PRO A 373 -24.92 -15.32 -0.90
C PRO A 373 -24.18 -16.12 -1.98
N ILE A 374 -24.76 -16.20 -3.19
CA ILE A 374 -24.01 -16.41 -4.44
C ILE A 374 -23.94 -15.09 -5.20
N ASN A 375 -22.72 -14.56 -5.40
CA ASN A 375 -22.50 -13.33 -6.16
C ASN A 375 -21.89 -13.63 -7.52
N PHE A 376 -22.46 -13.05 -8.58
CA PHE A 376 -22.02 -13.28 -9.95
C PHE A 376 -21.07 -12.19 -10.46
N THR A 377 -19.93 -12.62 -10.99
CA THR A 377 -18.96 -11.74 -11.67
C THR A 377 -18.90 -12.05 -13.15
N VAL A 378 -18.94 -11.02 -13.98
CA VAL A 378 -18.67 -11.15 -15.42
C VAL A 378 -17.16 -11.32 -15.60
N VAL A 379 -16.74 -12.42 -16.19
CA VAL A 379 -15.34 -12.73 -16.48
C VAL A 379 -15.07 -12.64 -17.98
N SER A 380 -13.79 -12.50 -18.34
CA SER A 380 -13.33 -12.36 -19.73
C SER A 380 -13.77 -13.49 -20.67
N THR A 381 -14.15 -14.65 -20.13
CA THR A 381 -14.67 -15.79 -20.90
C THR A 381 -16.14 -15.66 -21.32
N GLY A 382 -16.83 -14.57 -20.97
CA GLY A 382 -18.23 -14.30 -21.35
C GLY A 382 -19.29 -15.03 -20.52
N VAL A 383 -18.95 -16.15 -19.88
CA VAL A 383 -19.82 -16.89 -18.94
C VAL A 383 -19.66 -16.35 -17.52
N PRO A 384 -20.72 -15.84 -16.87
CA PRO A 384 -20.66 -15.38 -15.48
C PRO A 384 -20.25 -16.49 -14.50
N LYS A 385 -19.42 -16.16 -13.50
CA LYS A 385 -19.05 -17.10 -12.42
C LYS A 385 -19.70 -16.68 -11.11
N GLY A 386 -20.37 -17.62 -10.45
CA GLY A 386 -20.99 -17.43 -9.13
C GLY A 386 -20.04 -17.82 -8.00
N THR A 387 -19.69 -16.86 -7.15
CA THR A 387 -18.87 -17.11 -5.95
C THR A 387 -19.77 -17.54 -4.80
N LYS A 388 -19.57 -18.75 -4.28
CA LYS A 388 -20.29 -19.29 -3.12
C LYS A 388 -19.63 -18.81 -1.82
N ILE A 389 -20.38 -18.11 -0.98
CA ILE A 389 -19.92 -17.62 0.33
C ILE A 389 -20.63 -18.42 1.44
N LYS A 390 -19.96 -18.71 2.56
CA LYS A 390 -20.63 -19.31 3.72
C LYS A 390 -21.15 -18.24 4.67
N HIS A 391 -22.22 -18.54 5.41
CA HIS A 391 -22.66 -17.70 6.54
C HIS A 391 -21.51 -17.37 7.51
N SER A 392 -20.66 -18.34 7.84
CA SER A 392 -19.48 -18.14 8.69
C SER A 392 -18.45 -17.15 8.11
N ASN A 393 -18.35 -17.01 6.78
CA ASN A 393 -17.49 -15.99 6.18
C ASN A 393 -18.05 -14.58 6.42
N LEU A 394 -19.38 -14.41 6.35
CA LEU A 394 -20.04 -13.14 6.63
C LEU A 394 -19.88 -12.75 8.12
N VAL A 395 -20.03 -13.72 9.03
CA VAL A 395 -19.81 -13.54 10.47
C VAL A 395 -18.38 -13.08 10.74
N ALA A 396 -17.39 -13.83 10.23
CA ALA A 396 -15.97 -13.51 10.40
C ALA A 396 -15.64 -12.10 9.88
N ARG A 397 -16.19 -11.73 8.72
CA ARG A 397 -16.02 -10.38 8.16
C ARG A 397 -16.62 -9.30 9.05
N ASN A 398 -17.86 -9.46 9.50
CA ASN A 398 -18.54 -8.45 10.33
C ASN A 398 -17.84 -8.28 11.68
N GLU A 399 -17.43 -9.37 12.33
CA GLU A 399 -16.69 -9.31 13.59
C GLU A 399 -15.31 -8.66 13.39
N GLY A 400 -14.57 -9.06 12.35
CA GLY A 400 -13.28 -8.46 12.04
C GLY A 400 -13.39 -6.96 11.77
N PHE A 401 -14.38 -6.54 10.99
CA PHE A 401 -14.65 -5.13 10.71
C PHE A 401 -15.06 -4.37 11.98
N SER A 402 -15.94 -4.95 12.80
CA SER A 402 -16.38 -4.34 14.05
C SER A 402 -15.22 -4.11 15.03
N LYS A 403 -14.31 -5.08 15.15
CA LYS A 403 -13.09 -4.97 15.98
C LYS A 403 -12.07 -4.00 15.41
N GLN A 404 -11.88 -3.98 14.09
CA GLN A 404 -10.88 -3.12 13.46
C GLN A 404 -11.23 -1.63 13.56
N TYR A 405 -12.52 -1.30 13.56
CA TYR A 405 -13.00 0.09 13.57
C TYR A 405 -13.73 0.47 14.87
N ASP A 406 -13.55 -0.31 15.94
CA ASP A 406 -14.15 -0.10 17.27
C ASP A 406 -15.67 0.19 17.22
N ILE A 407 -16.38 -0.48 16.30
CA ILE A 407 -17.78 -0.20 16.02
C ILE A 407 -18.63 -0.53 17.23
N SER A 408 -18.38 -1.64 17.92
CA SER A 408 -19.17 -2.07 19.09
C SER A 408 -19.13 -1.12 20.27
N THR A 409 -18.15 -0.20 20.34
CA THR A 409 -18.06 0.81 21.41
C THR A 409 -18.60 2.18 20.98
N SER A 410 -19.03 2.31 19.72
CA SER A 410 -19.53 3.55 19.17
C SER A 410 -20.91 3.90 19.75
N LYS A 411 -21.08 5.17 20.14
CA LYS A 411 -22.36 5.69 20.69
C LYS A 411 -23.50 5.69 19.66
N SER A 412 -23.17 5.79 18.38
CA SER A 412 -24.11 5.77 17.26
C SER A 412 -23.41 5.25 16.02
N PHE A 413 -24.14 4.51 15.19
CA PHE A 413 -23.66 4.03 13.90
C PHE A 413 -24.81 4.04 12.90
N ASN A 414 -24.70 4.94 11.92
CA ASN A 414 -25.63 5.14 10.83
C ASN A 414 -24.87 4.88 9.53
N MET A 415 -25.07 3.68 8.98
CA MET A 415 -24.40 3.24 7.76
C MET A 415 -25.17 3.70 6.53
N LEU A 416 -24.48 4.25 5.54
CA LEU A 416 -25.06 4.46 4.22
C LEU A 416 -25.08 3.16 3.41
N GLN A 417 -26.25 2.83 2.86
CA GLN A 417 -26.45 1.74 1.91
C GLN A 417 -26.91 2.32 0.56
N GLN A 418 -25.95 2.60 -0.30
CA GLN A 418 -26.12 3.13 -1.65
C GLN A 418 -25.67 2.14 -2.74
N SER A 419 -24.82 1.17 -2.36
CA SER A 419 -24.22 0.23 -3.32
C SER A 419 -25.28 -0.60 -4.06
N VAL A 420 -25.02 -0.89 -5.33
CA VAL A 420 -25.92 -1.68 -6.19
C VAL A 420 -25.96 -3.15 -5.78
N PHE A 421 -27.15 -3.76 -5.85
CA PHE A 421 -27.49 -5.05 -5.25
C PHE A 421 -26.74 -6.28 -5.81
N SER A 422 -26.04 -6.14 -6.93
CA SER A 422 -25.37 -7.24 -7.64
C SER A 422 -23.94 -7.50 -7.21
N PHE A 423 -23.45 -6.79 -6.19
CA PHE A 423 -22.12 -6.96 -5.63
C PHE A 423 -22.25 -7.40 -4.16
N ASP A 424 -21.11 -7.75 -3.55
CA ASP A 424 -21.01 -8.08 -2.14
C ASP A 424 -21.14 -6.85 -1.21
N PHE A 425 -20.74 -5.66 -1.69
CA PHE A 425 -20.85 -4.38 -0.98
C PHE A 425 -22.20 -4.13 -0.28
N PRO A 426 -23.38 -4.15 -0.95
CA PRO A 426 -24.67 -3.90 -0.30
C PRO A 426 -24.97 -4.84 0.86
N ILE A 427 -24.58 -6.12 0.75
CA ILE A 427 -24.76 -7.12 1.81
C ILE A 427 -23.88 -6.74 3.00
N ASN A 428 -22.62 -6.37 2.75
CA ASN A 428 -21.69 -5.93 3.79
C ASN A 428 -22.17 -4.65 4.50
N GLN A 429 -22.59 -3.64 3.73
CA GLN A 429 -23.12 -2.38 4.28
C GLN A 429 -24.32 -2.63 5.20
N THR A 430 -25.22 -3.52 4.76
CA THR A 430 -26.42 -3.88 5.52
C THR A 430 -26.08 -4.67 6.78
N LEU A 431 -25.25 -5.70 6.66
CA LEU A 431 -24.93 -6.56 7.80
C LEU A 431 -24.13 -5.82 8.85
N ILE A 432 -23.11 -5.02 8.51
CA ILE A 432 -22.34 -4.25 9.52
C ILE A 432 -23.28 -3.37 10.36
N ALA A 433 -24.28 -2.76 9.72
CA ALA A 433 -25.27 -1.91 10.38
C ALA A 433 -26.28 -2.69 11.24
N LEU A 434 -26.78 -3.83 10.78
CA LEU A 434 -27.84 -4.58 11.49
C LEU A 434 -27.31 -5.62 12.48
N TYR A 435 -26.03 -5.98 12.37
CA TYR A 435 -25.38 -7.01 13.16
C TYR A 435 -24.91 -6.48 14.53
N THR A 436 -24.72 -5.17 14.66
CA THR A 436 -24.14 -4.53 15.87
C THR A 436 -25.15 -3.60 16.55
N ASP A 437 -25.29 -3.77 17.86
CA ASP A 437 -25.99 -2.94 18.86
C ASP A 437 -27.05 -1.91 18.40
N GLY A 438 -28.15 -2.37 17.80
CA GLY A 438 -29.33 -1.51 17.55
C GLY A 438 -29.05 -0.29 16.66
N TYR A 439 -28.06 -0.41 15.78
CA TYR A 439 -27.64 0.61 14.81
C TYR A 439 -28.57 0.70 13.61
N SER A 440 -28.40 1.73 12.78
CA SER A 440 -29.30 2.01 11.66
C SER A 440 -28.61 1.85 10.29
N CYS A 441 -29.27 1.12 9.39
CA CYS A 441 -28.94 1.11 7.97
C CYS A 441 -29.79 2.15 7.24
N ILE A 442 -29.15 3.10 6.55
CA ILE A 442 -29.82 4.17 5.81
C ILE A 442 -29.71 3.87 4.31
N VAL A 443 -30.82 3.46 3.71
CA VAL A 443 -30.88 3.06 2.31
C VAL A 443 -31.19 4.26 1.42
N LEU A 444 -30.35 4.43 0.40
CA LEU A 444 -30.60 5.31 -0.73
C LEU A 444 -31.12 4.44 -1.90
N PRO A 445 -32.44 4.40 -2.15
CA PRO A 445 -33.01 3.49 -3.13
C PRO A 445 -32.73 3.93 -4.58
N GLU A 446 -32.72 5.24 -4.83
CA GLU A 446 -32.65 5.86 -6.16
C GLU A 446 -31.53 6.92 -6.18
N HIS A 447 -31.18 7.41 -7.37
CA HIS A 447 -30.15 8.46 -7.55
C HIS A 447 -28.79 8.11 -6.94
N ARG A 448 -28.41 6.82 -7.02
CA ARG A 448 -27.15 6.28 -6.49
C ARG A 448 -25.92 6.69 -7.31
N ASP A 449 -26.15 7.26 -8.48
CA ASP A 449 -25.18 7.85 -9.38
C ASP A 449 -25.08 9.38 -9.21
N ASP A 450 -25.97 9.99 -8.42
CA ASP A 450 -25.97 11.43 -8.15
C ASP A 450 -25.20 11.73 -6.85
N PRO A 451 -23.99 12.33 -6.93
CA PRO A 451 -23.20 12.67 -5.75
C PRO A 451 -23.91 13.70 -4.84
N PHE A 452 -24.76 14.57 -5.39
CA PHE A 452 -25.51 15.54 -4.58
C PHE A 452 -26.61 14.88 -3.77
N GLU A 453 -27.33 13.89 -4.32
CA GLU A 453 -28.32 13.15 -3.53
C GLU A 453 -27.66 12.25 -2.48
N ILE A 454 -26.50 11.66 -2.79
CA ILE A 454 -25.72 10.89 -1.83
C ILE A 454 -25.30 11.77 -0.64
N THR A 455 -24.64 12.89 -0.89
CA THR A 455 -24.17 13.80 0.18
C THR A 455 -25.32 14.43 0.95
N ARG A 456 -26.44 14.75 0.28
CA ARG A 456 -27.66 15.21 0.95
C ARG A 456 -28.26 14.12 1.85
N THR A 457 -28.24 12.88 1.40
CA THR A 457 -28.68 11.72 2.21
C THR A 457 -27.75 11.50 3.39
N MET A 458 -26.44 11.73 3.22
CA MET A 458 -25.47 11.69 4.33
C MET A 458 -25.84 12.68 5.43
N LEU A 459 -26.14 13.93 5.06
CA LEU A 459 -26.57 14.96 6.00
C LEU A 459 -27.92 14.64 6.65
N ARG A 460 -28.94 14.27 5.86
CA ARG A 460 -30.29 13.96 6.37
C ARG A 460 -30.34 12.71 7.25
N GLY A 461 -29.54 11.71 6.91
CA GLY A 461 -29.46 10.43 7.61
C GLY A 461 -28.56 10.44 8.84
N ASN A 462 -27.86 11.57 9.11
CA ASN A 462 -26.78 11.65 10.10
C ASN A 462 -25.76 10.51 9.92
N ILE A 463 -25.35 10.27 8.68
CA ILE A 463 -24.40 9.20 8.34
C ILE A 463 -23.06 9.50 8.99
N ASN A 464 -22.54 8.54 9.74
CA ASN A 464 -21.22 8.61 10.33
C ASN A 464 -20.32 7.45 9.89
N TYR A 465 -20.85 6.51 9.09
CA TYR A 465 -20.07 5.48 8.40
C TYR A 465 -20.58 5.29 6.97
N THR A 466 -19.65 5.23 6.02
CA THR A 466 -19.94 4.90 4.62
C THR A 466 -18.80 4.08 4.05
N SER A 467 -19.11 3.25 3.06
CA SER A 467 -18.13 2.57 2.21
C SER A 467 -18.48 2.85 0.76
N GLY A 468 -17.48 3.21 -0.03
CA GLY A 468 -17.62 3.50 -1.46
C GLY A 468 -16.38 3.06 -2.24
N MET A 469 -16.51 3.06 -3.55
CA MET A 469 -15.39 2.91 -4.47
C MET A 469 -14.55 4.19 -4.48
N PRO A 470 -13.24 4.13 -4.83
CA PRO A 470 -12.41 5.33 -4.92
C PRO A 470 -13.03 6.44 -5.78
N SER A 471 -13.60 6.07 -6.93
CA SER A 471 -14.30 7.00 -7.83
C SER A 471 -15.55 7.63 -7.22
N GLU A 472 -16.25 6.92 -6.33
CA GLU A 472 -17.40 7.50 -5.62
C GLU A 472 -16.91 8.57 -4.63
N TYR A 473 -15.85 8.26 -3.86
CA TYR A 473 -15.29 9.21 -2.91
C TYR A 473 -14.73 10.48 -3.57
N GLU A 474 -14.15 10.36 -4.76
CA GLU A 474 -13.72 11.51 -5.57
C GLU A 474 -14.85 12.46 -5.99
N MET A 475 -16.11 11.98 -5.96
CA MET A 475 -17.28 12.80 -6.33
C MET A 475 -18.06 13.32 -5.12
N TRP A 476 -17.93 12.68 -3.94
CA TRP A 476 -18.71 13.03 -2.74
C TRP A 476 -18.07 14.15 -1.91
N PHE A 477 -16.75 14.27 -1.95
CA PHE A 477 -15.91 15.20 -1.18
C PHE A 477 -15.00 15.97 -2.12
#